data_AF-A0AAW5MZK6-F1
#
_entry.id   AF-A0AAW5MZK6-F1
#
_cell.length_a   1.000
_cell.length_b   1.000
_cell.length_c   1.000
_cell.angle_alpha   90.00
_cell.angle_beta   90.00
_cell.angle_gamma   90.00
#
_symmetry.space_group_name_H-M   'P 1'
#
loop_
_entity.id
_entity.type
_entity.pdbx_description
1 polymer ?
#
loop_
_entity_poly.entity_id
_entity_poly.type
_entity_poly.pdbx_seq_one_letter_code
_entity_poly.pdbx_strand_id
1 'polypeptide(L)'
;QILACGTSYNSGMVSRYWFESLAGIPCDVEIASEFRYRKSAVRRNSLMITLSQSGETADTLAGLRLSKELGYLGSLAICNVPGSSLVRESDL
;
A
#
# COMPACT_ATOMS: atom_id res chain seq x y z
N GLN A 1 -4.30 1.64 -4.75
CA GLN A 1 -3.11 2.41 -4.34
C GLN A 1 -2.14 1.44 -3.69
N ILE A 2 -0.90 1.36 -4.17
CA ILE A 2 0.17 0.57 -3.54
C ILE A 2 1.09 1.53 -2.78
N LEU A 3 1.46 1.13 -1.56
CA LEU A 3 2.37 1.84 -0.69
C LEU A 3 3.52 0.95 -0.23
N ALA A 4 4.75 1.37 -0.50
CA ALA A 4 5.94 0.57 -0.20
C ALA A 4 7.22 1.43 -0.13
N CYS A 5 8.34 0.81 0.28
CA CYS A 5 9.67 1.41 0.29
C CYS A 5 10.68 0.54 -0.48
N GLY A 6 11.70 1.18 -1.06
CA GLY A 6 12.87 0.49 -1.65
C GLY A 6 12.49 -0.58 -2.67
N THR A 7 13.03 -1.79 -2.50
CA THR A 7 12.77 -2.92 -3.41
C THR A 7 11.28 -3.25 -3.54
N SER A 8 10.52 -3.17 -2.44
CA SER A 8 9.07 -3.40 -2.48
C SER A 8 8.33 -2.37 -3.33
N TYR A 9 8.80 -1.11 -3.36
CA TYR A 9 8.27 -0.08 -4.26
C TYR A 9 8.54 -0.44 -5.72
N ASN A 10 9.75 -0.91 -6.05
CA ASN A 10 10.06 -1.39 -7.40
C ASN A 10 9.18 -2.57 -7.82
N SER A 11 8.91 -3.51 -6.91
CA SER A 11 7.93 -4.58 -7.14
C SER A 11 6.53 -4.02 -7.39
N GLY A 12 6.10 -3.02 -6.61
CA GLY A 12 4.84 -2.31 -6.83
C GLY A 12 4.74 -1.69 -8.24
N MET A 13 5.82 -1.05 -8.72
CA MET A 13 5.88 -0.45 -10.05
C MET A 13 5.67 -1.46 -11.18
N VAL A 14 6.19 -2.68 -11.02
CA VAL A 14 5.91 -3.79 -11.96
C VAL A 14 4.44 -4.22 -11.84
N SER A 15 3.95 -4.43 -10.62
CA SER A 15 2.57 -4.86 -10.36
C SER A 15 1.53 -3.89 -10.92
N ARG A 16 1.82 -2.57 -10.98
CA ARG A 16 0.94 -1.59 -11.64
C ARG A 16 0.56 -2.02 -13.05
N TYR A 17 1.55 -2.42 -13.86
CA TYR A 17 1.29 -2.84 -15.23
C TYR A 17 0.39 -4.08 -15.28
N TRP A 18 0.51 -4.98 -14.30
CA TRP A 18 -0.34 -6.16 -14.22
C TRP A 18 -1.78 -5.83 -13.81
N PHE A 19 -1.97 -4.94 -12.82
CA PHE A 19 -3.31 -4.45 -12.48
C PHE A 19 -3.99 -3.79 -13.68
N GLU A 20 -3.27 -2.97 -14.43
CA GLU A 20 -3.80 -2.27 -15.60
C GLU A 20 -4.07 -3.23 -16.77
N SER A 21 -3.12 -4.08 -17.14
CA SER A 21 -3.22 -4.94 -18.33
C SER A 21 -4.03 -6.21 -18.13
N LEU A 22 -4.01 -6.80 -16.93
CA LEU A 22 -4.67 -8.08 -16.65
C LEU A 22 -6.04 -7.89 -15.99
N ALA A 23 -6.15 -6.95 -15.05
CA ALA A 23 -7.39 -6.73 -14.31
C ALA A 23 -8.20 -5.52 -14.82
N GLY A 24 -7.62 -4.65 -15.66
CA GLY A 24 -8.28 -3.43 -16.11
C GLY A 24 -8.51 -2.42 -14.98
N ILE A 25 -7.73 -2.49 -13.91
CA ILE A 25 -7.89 -1.64 -12.71
C ILE A 25 -6.76 -0.61 -12.67
N PRO A 26 -7.06 0.71 -12.54
CA PRO A 26 -6.04 1.73 -12.41
C PRO A 26 -5.25 1.54 -11.10
N CYS A 27 -3.92 1.62 -11.19
CA CYS A 27 -3.05 1.38 -10.04
C CYS A 27 -1.96 2.46 -9.93
N ASP A 28 -1.96 3.20 -8.82
CA ASP A 28 -0.84 4.05 -8.46
C ASP A 28 0.06 3.33 -7.46
N VAL A 29 1.35 3.63 -7.54
CA VAL A 29 2.38 3.13 -6.63
C VAL A 29 3.10 4.34 -6.06
N GLU A 30 3.27 4.35 -4.74
CA GLU A 30 3.83 5.50 -4.06
C GLU A 30 4.85 5.11 -3.01
N ILE A 31 5.88 5.94 -2.87
CA ILE A 31 6.90 5.79 -1.84
C ILE A 31 6.28 6.16 -0.50
N ALA A 32 6.36 5.25 0.49
CA ALA A 32 5.64 5.42 1.75
C ALA A 32 6.07 6.66 2.56
N SER A 33 7.36 7.02 2.49
CA SER A 33 7.86 8.24 3.15
C SER A 33 7.18 9.49 2.60
N GLU A 34 6.98 9.60 1.29
CA GLU A 34 6.36 10.78 0.66
C GLU A 34 4.85 10.84 0.95
N PHE A 35 4.15 9.71 0.87
CA PHE A 35 2.72 9.62 1.12
C PHE A 35 2.34 10.15 2.51
N ARG A 36 3.20 9.93 3.50
CA ARG A 36 2.98 10.37 4.88
C ARG A 36 2.99 11.89 5.03
N TYR A 37 3.77 12.61 4.22
CA TYR A 37 4.01 14.03 4.40
C TYR A 37 3.32 14.92 3.37
N ARG A 38 2.72 14.34 2.32
CA ARG A 38 1.99 15.09 1.30
C ARG A 38 0.49 14.91 1.43
N LYS A 39 -0.26 15.85 0.85
CA LYS A 39 -1.71 15.70 0.68
C LYS A 39 -1.98 14.78 -0.52
N SER A 40 -2.39 13.56 -0.23
CA SER A 40 -2.75 12.57 -1.25
C SER A 40 -4.21 12.72 -1.69
N ALA A 41 -4.45 12.75 -3.00
CA ALA A 41 -5.79 12.73 -3.56
C ALA A 41 -6.30 11.28 -3.61
N VAL A 42 -7.30 10.95 -2.78
CA VAL A 42 -7.83 9.60 -2.68
C VAL A 42 -8.87 9.38 -3.77
N ARG A 43 -8.63 8.40 -4.64
CA ARG A 43 -9.63 7.99 -5.63
C ARG A 43 -10.75 7.23 -4.94
N ARG A 44 -12.00 7.58 -5.24
CA ARG A 44 -13.18 6.87 -4.73
C ARG A 44 -13.09 5.38 -5.06
N ASN A 45 -13.58 4.53 -4.16
CA ASN A 45 -13.59 3.08 -4.30
C ASN A 45 -12.19 2.45 -4.50
N SER A 46 -11.16 3.03 -3.87
CA SER A 46 -9.79 2.49 -3.94
C SER A 46 -9.44 1.60 -2.76
N LEU A 47 -8.76 0.50 -3.03
CA LEU A 47 -8.10 -0.34 -2.04
C LEU A 47 -6.68 0.20 -1.75
N MET A 48 -6.31 0.26 -0.47
CA MET A 48 -4.91 0.47 -0.06
C MET A 48 -4.20 -0.88 0.00
N ILE A 49 -3.06 -1.01 -0.66
CA ILE A 49 -2.22 -2.21 -0.62
C ILE A 49 -0.86 -1.82 -0.05
N THR A 50 -0.45 -2.46 1.05
CA THR A 50 0.90 -2.29 1.60
C THR A 50 1.78 -3.47 1.23
N LEU A 51 3.05 -3.17 0.91
CA LEU A 51 4.02 -4.17 0.43
C LEU A 51 5.30 -4.09 1.28
N SER A 52 5.50 -5.07 2.15
CA SER A 52 6.65 -5.11 3.07
C SER A 52 7.09 -6.53 3.37
N GLN A 53 8.38 -6.83 3.17
CA GLN A 53 8.93 -8.14 3.50
C GLN A 53 8.86 -8.42 5.01
N SER A 54 9.23 -7.45 5.87
CA SER A 54 9.25 -7.63 7.32
C SER A 54 7.90 -7.41 7.98
N GLY A 55 7.01 -6.63 7.35
CA GLY A 55 5.75 -6.21 7.95
C GLY A 55 5.90 -5.11 9.01
N GLU A 56 7.11 -4.63 9.23
CA GLU A 56 7.47 -3.62 10.25
C GLU A 56 8.12 -2.36 9.63
N THR A 57 8.05 -2.20 8.30
CA THR A 57 8.59 -1.01 7.63
C THR A 57 7.84 0.24 8.11
N ALA A 58 8.51 1.06 8.92
CA ALA A 58 7.89 2.14 9.70
C ALA A 58 7.06 3.12 8.86
N ASP A 59 7.59 3.61 7.73
CA ASP A 59 6.86 4.54 6.87
C ASP A 59 5.65 3.88 6.20
N THR A 60 5.76 2.61 5.82
CA THR A 60 4.64 1.85 5.26
C THR A 60 3.54 1.63 6.30
N LEU A 61 3.91 1.32 7.55
CA LEU A 61 2.97 1.17 8.66
C LEU A 61 2.30 2.50 9.02
N ALA A 62 3.05 3.60 9.05
CA ALA A 62 2.49 4.93 9.27
C ALA A 62 1.51 5.31 8.15
N GLY A 63 1.85 5.02 6.90
CA GLY A 63 0.97 5.26 5.77
C GLY A 63 -0.28 4.36 5.74
N LEU A 64 -0.19 3.10 6.20
CA LEU A 64 -1.36 2.24 6.41
C LEU A 64 -2.34 2.91 7.37
N ARG A 65 -1.85 3.35 8.54
CA ARG A 65 -2.68 4.00 9.55
C ARG A 65 -3.32 5.28 9.01
N LEU A 66 -2.53 6.12 8.33
CA LEU A 66 -3.06 7.32 7.66
C LEU A 66 -4.14 6.96 6.62
N SER A 67 -3.97 5.87 5.87
CA SER A 67 -4.95 5.46 4.85
C SER A 67 -6.34 5.17 5.44
N LYS A 68 -6.41 4.69 6.68
CA LYS A 68 -7.69 4.42 7.37
C LYS A 68 -8.47 5.70 7.64
N GLU A 69 -7.79 6.83 7.80
CA GLU A 69 -8.40 8.15 8.00
C GLU A 69 -8.80 8.80 6.67
N LEU A 70 -8.23 8.34 5.56
CA LEU A 70 -8.35 8.96 4.23
C LEU A 70 -9.50 8.40 3.37
N GLY A 71 -10.28 7.43 3.89
CA GLY A 71 -11.49 6.94 3.21
C GLY A 71 -11.23 5.94 2.07
N TYR A 72 -10.15 5.16 2.15
CA TYR A 72 -9.98 3.98 1.30
C TYR A 72 -11.05 2.93 1.64
N LEU A 73 -11.41 2.07 0.67
CA LEU A 73 -12.41 1.00 0.88
C LEU A 73 -11.97 -0.03 1.93
N GLY A 74 -10.67 -0.16 2.10
CA GLY A 74 -10.03 -1.13 2.97
C GLY A 74 -8.54 -1.20 2.68
N SER A 75 -7.88 -2.11 3.36
CA SER A 75 -6.45 -2.31 3.35
C SER A 75 -6.07 -3.78 3.20
N LEU A 76 -5.09 -4.06 2.35
CA LEU A 76 -4.51 -5.39 2.11
C LEU A 76 -3.00 -5.35 2.39
N ALA A 77 -2.49 -6.27 3.18
CA ALA A 77 -1.05 -6.44 3.38
C ALA A 77 -0.49 -7.58 2.53
N ILE A 78 0.50 -7.28 1.70
CA ILE A 78 1.38 -8.29 1.09
C ILE A 78 2.66 -8.35 1.93
N CYS A 79 2.78 -9.39 2.74
CA CYS A 79 3.86 -9.56 3.70
C CYS A 79 4.33 -11.01 3.80
N ASN A 80 5.63 -11.18 4.07
CA ASN A 80 6.24 -12.51 4.27
C ASN A 80 6.24 -12.96 5.74
N VAL A 81 5.91 -12.08 6.69
CA VAL A 81 5.92 -12.36 8.12
C VAL A 81 4.48 -12.36 8.64
N PRO A 82 3.86 -13.54 8.84
CA PRO A 82 2.56 -13.65 9.47
C PRO A 82 2.56 -13.00 10.85
N GLY A 83 1.46 -12.32 11.19
CA GLY A 83 1.30 -11.69 12.50
C GLY A 83 2.17 -10.45 12.74
N SER A 84 2.88 -9.93 11.73
CA SER A 84 3.53 -8.62 11.78
C SER A 84 2.53 -7.47 11.95
N SER A 85 3.00 -6.29 12.32
CA SER A 85 2.15 -5.10 12.54
C SER A 85 1.30 -4.76 11.32
N LEU A 86 1.89 -4.72 10.12
CA LEU A 86 1.14 -4.46 8.88
C LEU A 86 0.04 -5.49 8.64
N VAL A 87 0.30 -6.78 8.87
CA VAL A 87 -0.69 -7.85 8.70
C VAL A 87 -1.81 -7.73 9.72
N ARG A 88 -1.49 -7.54 11.00
CA ARG A 88 -2.49 -7.40 12.07
C ARG A 88 -3.39 -6.19 11.91
N GLU A 89 -2.85 -5.11 11.34
CA GLU A 89 -3.59 -3.87 11.17
C GLU A 89 -4.29 -3.75 9.81
N SER A 90 -4.07 -4.66 8.86
CA SER A 90 -4.79 -4.66 7.59
C SER A 90 -6.11 -5.43 7.70
N ASP A 91 -7.05 -5.13 6.81
CA ASP A 91 -8.34 -5.84 6.76
C ASP A 91 -8.20 -7.22 6.10
N LEU A 92 -7.21 -7.35 5.20
CA LEU A 92 -6.91 -8.52 4.39
C LEU A 92 -5.41 -8.83 4.38
#